data_AF-A0A1M5LT63-F1
#
_entry.id   AF-A0A1M5LT63-F1
#
_cell.length_a   1.000
_cell.length_b   1.000
_cell.length_c   1.000
_cell.angle_alpha   90.00
_cell.angle_beta   90.00
_cell.angle_gamma   90.00
#
_symmetry.space_group_name_H-M   'P 1'
#
loop_
_entity.id
_entity.type
_entity.pdbx_description
1 polymer ?
#
loop_
_entity_poly.entity_id
_entity_poly.type
_entity_poly.pdbx_seq_one_letter_code
_entity_poly.pdbx_strand_id
1 'polypeptide(L)'
;MSLVHIPMLILATVSLVLAATQMAQLRPLALLALALAIAGGVLLTGEAASRTSLAEVSRWLSDPQRRLDLSALLLLEALLFGSHAVMAAQGGTGLLWRIVGGFPPPSMLLALFFGQVAAMLTVDGMDYGLVSWVCATTFGALFAVCVLFLRWLLPDQLMRSGLRIVLHVAQAGAGLWLARPAQGMPADPAPAMWGRLGVVAAVVFGLMALGWLWQRRSTWNR
;
A
#
# COMPACT_ATOMS: atom_id res chain seq x y z
N MET A 1 -21.70 -1.13 -10.70
CA MET A 1 -20.59 -1.29 -9.73
C MET A 1 -20.99 -0.65 -8.42
N SER A 2 -20.94 -1.37 -7.29
CA SER A 2 -21.27 -0.75 -6.00
C SER A 2 -20.16 0.23 -5.57
N LEU A 3 -20.52 1.27 -4.81
CA LEU A 3 -19.64 2.34 -4.30
C LEU A 3 -18.40 1.84 -3.53
N VAL A 4 -18.34 0.56 -3.15
CA VAL A 4 -17.23 -0.08 -2.42
C VAL A 4 -16.09 -0.53 -3.35
N HIS A 5 -16.37 -0.78 -4.64
CA HIS A 5 -15.36 -1.27 -5.59
C HIS A 5 -14.38 -0.17 -6.03
N ILE A 6 -14.87 1.05 -6.17
CA ILE A 6 -14.06 2.22 -6.56
C ILE A 6 -12.91 2.49 -5.57
N PRO A 7 -13.14 2.60 -4.24
CA PRO A 7 -12.04 2.84 -3.30
C PRO A 7 -11.04 1.68 -3.23
N MET A 8 -11.47 0.43 -3.48
CA MET A 8 -10.56 -0.72 -3.55
C MET A 8 -9.65 -0.66 -4.78
N LEU A 9 -10.19 -0.29 -5.94
CA LEU A 9 -9.39 -0.09 -7.16
C LEU A 9 -8.41 1.06 -7.02
N ILE A 10 -8.85 2.17 -6.39
CA ILE A 10 -7.98 3.30 -6.07
C ILE A 10 -6.87 2.85 -5.12
N LEU A 11 -7.21 2.13 -4.04
CA LEU A 11 -6.23 1.63 -3.08
C LEU A 11 -5.23 0.68 -3.74
N ALA A 12 -5.71 -0.27 -4.55
CA ALA A 12 -4.87 -1.20 -5.29
C ALA A 12 -3.90 -0.45 -6.23
N THR A 13 -4.38 0.56 -6.92
CA THR A 13 -3.57 1.41 -7.80
C THR A 13 -2.54 2.19 -6.98
N VAL A 14 -2.94 2.81 -5.87
CA VAL A 14 -2.05 3.55 -4.97
C VAL A 14 -0.95 2.64 -4.42
N SER A 15 -1.31 1.45 -3.93
CA SER A 15 -0.35 0.45 -3.41
C SER A 15 0.62 -0.02 -4.48
N LEU A 16 0.14 -0.25 -5.71
CA LEU A 16 1.00 -0.66 -6.84
C LEU A 16 1.99 0.45 -7.21
N VAL A 17 1.51 1.69 -7.34
CA VAL A 17 2.38 2.83 -7.68
C VAL A 17 3.36 3.13 -6.54
N LEU A 18 2.94 3.00 -5.27
CA LEU A 18 3.83 3.10 -4.11
C LEU A 18 4.95 2.07 -4.16
N ALA A 19 4.61 0.81 -4.37
CA ALA A 19 5.59 -0.25 -4.48
C ALA A 19 6.53 0.00 -5.67
N ALA A 20 6.00 0.36 -6.83
CA ALA A 20 6.79 0.58 -8.02
C ALA A 20 7.73 1.80 -7.89
N THR A 21 7.26 2.91 -7.33
CA THR A 21 8.10 4.10 -7.05
C THR A 21 9.20 3.81 -6.03
N GLN A 22 8.94 2.97 -5.03
CA GLN A 22 9.94 2.55 -4.05
C GLN A 22 11.02 1.66 -4.69
N MET A 23 10.60 0.74 -5.57
CA MET A 23 11.48 -0.23 -6.22
C MET A 23 12.19 0.32 -7.47
N ALA A 24 11.91 1.57 -7.88
CA ALA A 24 12.51 2.22 -9.05
C ALA A 24 14.05 2.31 -9.02
N GLN A 25 14.66 2.20 -7.85
CA GLN A 25 16.13 2.23 -7.69
C GLN A 25 16.78 0.85 -7.75
N LEU A 26 16.01 -0.23 -7.84
CA LEU A 26 16.56 -1.58 -7.90
C LEU A 26 17.42 -1.77 -9.16
N ARG A 27 18.50 -2.54 -9.00
CA ARG A 27 19.29 -3.02 -10.14
C ARG A 27 18.45 -3.99 -10.98
N PRO A 28 18.71 -4.13 -12.30
CA PRO A 28 17.91 -4.98 -13.19
C PRO A 28 17.74 -6.42 -12.68
N LEU A 29 18.80 -7.03 -12.16
CA LEU A 29 18.73 -8.38 -11.58
C LEU A 29 17.84 -8.46 -10.33
N ALA A 30 17.90 -7.44 -9.46
CA ALA A 30 17.06 -7.37 -8.27
C ALA A 30 15.58 -7.12 -8.64
N LEU A 31 15.33 -6.30 -9.67
CA LEU A 31 13.98 -6.10 -10.20
C LEU A 31 13.41 -7.39 -10.80
N LEU A 32 14.21 -8.13 -11.57
CA LEU A 32 13.81 -9.43 -12.11
C LEU A 32 13.49 -10.42 -10.99
N ALA A 33 14.36 -10.52 -9.98
CA ALA A 33 14.14 -11.38 -8.83
C ALA A 33 12.85 -11.02 -8.08
N LEU A 34 12.59 -9.72 -7.87
CA LEU A 34 11.35 -9.24 -7.24
C LEU A 34 10.11 -9.53 -8.10
N ALA A 35 10.19 -9.33 -9.42
CA ALA A 35 9.09 -9.65 -10.33
C ALA A 35 8.75 -11.15 -10.33
N LEU A 36 9.78 -12.01 -10.30
CA LEU A 36 9.60 -13.46 -10.14
C LEU A 36 9.03 -13.82 -8.76
N ALA A 37 9.45 -13.15 -7.70
CA ALA A 37 8.91 -13.35 -6.35
C ALA A 37 7.42 -12.94 -6.28
N ILE A 38 7.05 -11.83 -6.93
CA ILE A 38 5.65 -11.39 -7.06
C ILE A 38 4.84 -12.43 -7.85
N ALA A 39 5.34 -12.86 -9.01
CA ALA A 39 4.69 -13.88 -9.82
C ALA A 39 4.50 -15.19 -9.03
N GLY A 40 5.53 -15.63 -8.31
CA GLY A 40 5.47 -16.79 -7.43
C GLY A 40 4.44 -16.61 -6.31
N GLY A 41 4.40 -15.45 -5.67
CA GLY A 41 3.40 -15.13 -4.65
C GLY A 41 1.96 -15.20 -5.17
N VAL A 42 1.71 -14.63 -6.34
CA VAL A 42 0.40 -14.69 -7.02
C VAL A 42 0.04 -16.14 -7.38
N LEU A 43 1.01 -16.92 -7.86
CA LEU A 43 0.78 -18.33 -8.18
C LEU A 43 0.41 -19.14 -6.93
N LEU A 44 1.11 -18.91 -5.81
CA LEU A 44 0.85 -19.56 -4.52
C LEU A 44 -0.55 -19.23 -3.97
N THR A 45 -1.05 -18.02 -4.22
CA THR A 45 -2.40 -17.62 -3.80
C THR A 45 -3.50 -18.05 -4.77
N GLY A 46 -3.17 -18.68 -5.90
CA GLY A 46 -4.14 -19.03 -6.94
C GLY A 46 -5.27 -19.95 -6.50
N GLU A 47 -4.96 -20.98 -5.70
CA GLU A 47 -5.98 -21.91 -5.19
C GLU A 47 -6.93 -21.24 -4.18
N ALA A 48 -6.41 -20.30 -3.38
CA ALA A 48 -7.26 -19.51 -2.49
C ALA A 48 -8.13 -18.53 -3.30
N ALA A 49 -7.55 -17.91 -4.33
CA ALA A 49 -8.26 -16.97 -5.18
C ALA A 49 -9.39 -17.65 -5.99
N SER A 50 -9.17 -18.86 -6.49
CA SER A 50 -10.16 -19.60 -7.30
C SER A 50 -11.41 -20.00 -6.51
N ARG A 51 -11.27 -20.16 -5.20
CA ARG A 51 -12.38 -20.48 -4.28
C ARG A 51 -13.08 -19.24 -3.73
N THR A 52 -12.52 -18.05 -3.94
CA THR A 52 -13.02 -16.80 -3.37
C THR A 52 -14.04 -16.15 -4.32
N SER A 53 -15.26 -15.93 -3.84
CA SER A 53 -16.30 -15.24 -4.62
C SER A 53 -16.34 -13.73 -4.37
N LEU A 54 -16.89 -12.94 -5.31
CA LEU A 54 -17.14 -11.50 -5.11
C LEU A 54 -18.04 -11.22 -3.90
N ALA A 55 -19.00 -12.11 -3.62
CA ALA A 55 -19.86 -12.00 -2.45
C ALA A 55 -19.08 -12.17 -1.14
N GLU A 56 -18.10 -13.08 -1.12
CA GLU A 56 -17.21 -13.29 0.01
C GLU A 56 -16.24 -12.12 0.21
N VAL A 57 -15.66 -11.58 -0.87
CA VAL A 57 -14.86 -10.34 -0.81
C VAL A 57 -15.69 -9.18 -0.26
N SER A 58 -16.92 -8.99 -0.77
CA SER A 58 -17.82 -7.93 -0.30
C SER A 58 -18.21 -8.12 1.17
N ARG A 59 -18.45 -9.37 1.60
CA ARG A 59 -18.75 -9.68 3.00
C ARG A 59 -17.55 -9.41 3.89
N TRP A 60 -16.35 -9.82 3.49
CA TRP A 60 -15.09 -9.56 4.19
C TRP A 60 -14.84 -8.04 4.31
N LEU A 61 -15.08 -7.28 3.25
CA LEU A 61 -14.96 -5.82 3.26
C LEU A 61 -16.03 -5.11 4.09
N SER A 62 -17.17 -5.75 4.31
CA SER A 62 -18.25 -5.20 5.13
C SER A 62 -18.06 -5.50 6.61
N ASP A 63 -17.21 -6.47 6.96
CA ASP A 63 -16.86 -6.81 8.35
C ASP A 63 -16.12 -5.62 9.01
N PRO A 64 -16.69 -5.01 10.08
CA PRO A 64 -16.06 -3.91 10.78
C PRO A 64 -14.64 -4.20 11.26
N GLN A 65 -14.37 -5.42 11.74
CA GLN A 65 -13.05 -5.80 12.25
C GLN A 65 -12.03 -5.84 11.11
N ARG A 66 -12.38 -6.44 9.96
CA ARG A 66 -11.48 -6.52 8.80
C ARG A 66 -11.14 -5.16 8.22
N ARG A 67 -12.10 -4.23 8.21
CA ARG A 67 -11.84 -2.84 7.82
C ARG A 67 -10.89 -2.13 8.78
N LEU A 68 -11.00 -2.39 10.09
CA LEU A 68 -10.08 -1.84 11.09
C LEU A 68 -8.68 -2.45 10.96
N ASP A 69 -8.57 -3.77 10.73
CA ASP A 69 -7.29 -4.44 10.49
C ASP A 69 -6.60 -3.86 9.24
N LEU A 70 -7.36 -3.68 8.15
CA LEU A 70 -6.85 -3.06 6.92
C LEU A 70 -6.48 -1.59 7.15
N SER A 71 -7.30 -0.82 7.86
CA SER A 71 -6.97 0.55 8.25
C SER A 71 -5.65 0.61 9.02
N ALA A 72 -5.47 -0.25 10.03
CA ALA A 72 -4.27 -0.29 10.84
C ALA A 72 -3.04 -0.63 9.98
N LEU A 73 -3.15 -1.59 9.06
CA LEU A 73 -2.10 -1.91 8.10
C LEU A 73 -1.73 -0.70 7.24
N LEU A 74 -2.71 -0.04 6.62
CA LEU A 74 -2.47 1.10 5.73
C LEU A 74 -1.83 2.28 6.47
N LEU A 75 -2.26 2.56 7.70
CA LEU A 75 -1.71 3.61 8.54
C LEU A 75 -0.28 3.27 9.00
N LEU A 76 -0.03 2.03 9.41
CA LEU A 76 1.30 1.58 9.79
C LEU A 76 2.29 1.68 8.62
N GLU A 77 1.87 1.24 7.44
CA GLU A 77 2.65 1.37 6.22
C GLU A 77 2.90 2.83 5.85
N ALA A 78 1.86 3.68 5.92
CA ALA A 78 2.01 5.11 5.64
C ALA A 78 3.00 5.77 6.61
N LEU A 79 3.02 5.36 7.88
CA LEU A 79 3.99 5.83 8.86
C LEU A 79 5.40 5.32 8.55
N LEU A 80 5.57 4.02 8.37
CA LEU A 80 6.88 3.38 8.18
C LEU A 80 7.51 3.78 6.84
N PHE A 81 6.81 3.51 5.74
CA PHE A 81 7.32 3.76 4.39
C PHE A 81 7.21 5.23 3.99
N GLY A 82 6.27 5.99 4.56
CA GLY A 82 6.22 7.45 4.41
C GLY A 82 7.39 8.13 5.13
N SER A 83 7.72 7.69 6.35
CA SER A 83 8.92 8.17 7.05
C SER A 83 10.19 7.81 6.28
N HIS A 84 10.28 6.59 5.73
CA HIS A 84 11.36 6.23 4.82
C HIS A 84 11.43 7.17 3.60
N ALA A 85 10.31 7.53 2.99
CA ALA A 85 10.28 8.46 1.84
C ALA A 85 10.79 9.85 2.21
N VAL A 86 10.42 10.38 3.39
CA VAL A 86 10.95 11.64 3.92
C VAL A 86 12.46 11.55 4.15
N MET A 87 12.93 10.48 4.81
CA MET A 87 14.36 10.26 5.03
C MET A 87 15.14 10.14 3.72
N ALA A 88 14.59 9.45 2.72
CA ALA A 88 15.20 9.31 1.41
C ALA A 88 15.28 10.64 0.63
N ALA A 89 14.33 11.56 0.83
CA ALA A 89 14.39 12.92 0.31
C ALA A 89 15.45 13.78 1.00
N GLN A 90 15.75 13.51 2.27
CA GLN A 90 16.76 14.21 3.06
C GLN A 90 18.17 13.59 2.94
N GLY A 91 18.33 12.53 2.13
CA GLY A 91 19.60 11.83 1.98
C GLY A 91 19.99 10.94 3.17
N GLY A 92 19.02 10.49 3.97
CA GLY A 92 19.26 9.60 5.11
C GLY A 92 19.74 8.21 4.69
N THR A 93 20.88 7.77 5.24
CA THR A 93 21.62 6.55 4.82
C THR A 93 21.67 5.42 5.85
N GLY A 94 20.91 5.50 6.94
CA GLY A 94 20.93 4.50 8.01
C GLY A 94 20.57 3.08 7.52
N LEU A 95 21.23 2.06 8.06
CA LEU A 95 21.02 0.65 7.71
C LEU A 95 19.54 0.24 7.85
N LEU A 96 18.87 0.68 8.92
CA LEU A 96 17.45 0.43 9.14
C LEU A 96 16.60 0.89 7.96
N TRP A 97 16.82 2.12 7.47
CA TRP A 97 16.07 2.66 6.33
C TRP A 97 16.40 1.93 5.03
N ARG A 98 17.64 1.49 4.83
CA ARG A 98 17.99 0.64 3.68
C ARG A 98 17.24 -0.70 3.69
N ILE A 99 17.07 -1.31 4.86
CA ILE A 99 16.31 -2.55 5.01
C ILE A 99 14.83 -2.29 4.72
N VAL A 100 14.23 -1.27 5.35
CA VAL A 100 12.83 -0.88 5.12
C VAL A 100 12.57 -0.60 3.63
N GLY A 101 13.44 0.16 2.98
CA GLY A 101 13.31 0.49 1.56
C GLY A 101 13.44 -0.70 0.61
N GLY A 102 13.99 -1.83 1.07
CA GLY A 102 14.21 -3.03 0.28
C GLY A 102 12.96 -3.87 0.01
N PHE A 103 11.85 -3.62 0.71
CA PHE A 103 10.63 -4.42 0.60
C PHE A 103 9.43 -3.58 0.12
N PRO A 104 8.62 -4.06 -0.82
CA PRO A 104 7.41 -3.35 -1.20
C PRO A 104 6.41 -3.28 -0.03
N PRO A 105 5.54 -2.25 0.03
CA PRO A 105 4.49 -2.18 1.04
C PRO A 105 3.60 -3.44 1.01
N PRO A 106 3.32 -4.08 2.15
CA PRO A 106 2.48 -5.29 2.23
C PRO A 106 1.10 -5.16 1.58
N SER A 107 0.49 -3.97 1.59
CA SER A 107 -0.80 -3.67 0.96
C SER A 107 -0.81 -3.97 -0.54
N MET A 108 0.36 -3.95 -1.20
CA MET A 108 0.51 -4.41 -2.58
C MET A 108 0.11 -5.89 -2.74
N LEU A 109 0.47 -6.77 -1.80
CA LEU A 109 0.14 -8.19 -1.89
C LEU A 109 -1.38 -8.40 -1.82
N LEU A 110 -2.05 -7.63 -0.95
CA LEU A 110 -3.50 -7.66 -0.85
C LEU A 110 -4.17 -7.17 -2.14
N ALA A 111 -3.63 -6.11 -2.75
CA ALA A 111 -4.09 -5.60 -4.04
C ALA A 111 -3.94 -6.64 -5.16
N LEU A 112 -2.80 -7.34 -5.20
CA LEU A 112 -2.54 -8.41 -6.17
C LEU A 112 -3.49 -9.60 -5.98
N PHE A 113 -3.73 -10.01 -4.73
CA PHE A 113 -4.68 -11.08 -4.43
C PHE A 113 -6.10 -10.74 -4.90
N PHE A 114 -6.62 -9.56 -4.56
CA PHE A 114 -7.94 -9.15 -5.03
C PHE A 114 -8.00 -8.95 -6.54
N GLY A 115 -6.91 -8.48 -7.17
CA GLY A 115 -6.79 -8.44 -8.63
C GLY A 115 -6.89 -9.83 -9.26
N GLN A 116 -6.27 -10.84 -8.63
CA GLN A 116 -6.32 -12.23 -9.09
C GLN A 116 -7.73 -12.82 -8.95
N VAL A 117 -8.41 -12.58 -7.82
CA VAL A 117 -9.82 -12.97 -7.62
C VAL A 117 -10.70 -12.33 -8.69
N ALA A 118 -10.54 -11.02 -8.94
CA ALA A 118 -11.31 -10.32 -9.96
C ALA A 118 -11.08 -10.93 -11.35
N ALA A 119 -9.83 -11.22 -11.73
CA ALA A 119 -9.50 -11.86 -13.01
C ALA A 119 -10.16 -13.24 -13.16
N MET A 120 -10.11 -14.07 -12.12
CA MET A 120 -10.76 -15.39 -12.12
C MET A 120 -12.27 -15.32 -12.26
N LEU A 121 -12.91 -14.26 -11.75
CA LEU A 121 -14.36 -14.06 -11.86
C LEU A 121 -14.78 -13.41 -13.19
N THR A 122 -13.85 -12.88 -13.98
CA THR A 122 -14.13 -12.33 -15.32
C THR A 122 -14.05 -13.39 -16.43
N VAL A 123 -13.55 -14.58 -16.11
CA VAL A 123 -13.30 -15.63 -17.08
C VAL A 123 -14.23 -16.81 -16.80
N ASP A 124 -15.17 -17.04 -17.71
CA ASP A 124 -16.03 -18.22 -17.67
C ASP A 124 -15.44 -19.37 -18.51
N GLY A 125 -15.50 -20.59 -17.99
CA GLY A 125 -15.17 -21.82 -18.75
C GLY A 125 -13.69 -22.13 -18.96
N MET A 126 -12.76 -21.36 -18.40
CA MET A 126 -11.33 -21.70 -18.38
C MET A 126 -10.93 -22.41 -17.09
N ASP A 127 -9.89 -23.24 -17.17
CA ASP A 127 -9.25 -23.84 -15.99
C ASP A 127 -8.61 -22.76 -15.10
N TYR A 128 -8.97 -22.75 -13.80
CA TYR A 128 -8.42 -21.79 -12.84
C TYR A 128 -6.90 -21.96 -12.63
N GLY A 129 -6.35 -23.15 -12.86
CA GLY A 129 -4.91 -23.37 -12.88
C GLY A 129 -4.23 -22.53 -13.96
N LEU A 130 -4.76 -22.57 -15.18
CA LEU A 130 -4.29 -21.74 -16.30
C LEU A 130 -4.46 -20.24 -16.01
N VAL A 131 -5.61 -19.82 -15.49
CA VAL A 131 -5.85 -18.41 -15.14
C VAL A 131 -4.85 -17.93 -14.08
N SER A 132 -4.53 -18.77 -13.09
CA SER A 132 -3.53 -18.44 -12.07
C SER A 132 -2.14 -18.18 -12.67
N TRP A 133 -1.70 -19.03 -13.62
CA TRP A 133 -0.44 -18.83 -14.34
C TRP A 133 -0.43 -17.55 -15.16
N VAL A 134 -1.52 -17.24 -15.85
CA VAL A 134 -1.67 -15.97 -16.58
C VAL A 134 -1.58 -14.79 -15.62
N CYS A 135 -2.32 -14.79 -14.51
CA CYS A 135 -2.25 -13.75 -13.50
C CYS A 135 -0.83 -13.57 -12.94
N ALA A 136 -0.15 -14.66 -12.59
CA ALA A 136 1.22 -14.63 -12.07
C ALA A 136 2.19 -13.96 -13.04
N THR A 137 2.19 -14.40 -14.30
CA THR A 137 3.06 -13.85 -15.34
C THR A 137 2.71 -12.40 -15.67
N THR A 138 1.42 -12.09 -15.84
CA THR A 138 0.95 -10.73 -16.14
C THR A 138 1.25 -9.76 -15.01
N PHE A 139 0.96 -10.10 -13.75
CA PHE A 139 1.18 -9.17 -12.62
C PHE A 139 2.66 -8.95 -12.34
N GLY A 140 3.49 -9.99 -12.42
CA GLY A 140 4.94 -9.85 -12.30
C GLY A 140 5.53 -8.96 -13.41
N ALA A 141 5.12 -9.19 -14.67
CA ALA A 141 5.56 -8.39 -15.80
C ALA A 141 5.06 -6.94 -15.70
N LEU A 142 3.78 -6.73 -15.38
CA LEU A 142 3.19 -5.40 -15.22
C LEU A 142 3.90 -4.61 -14.12
N PHE A 143 4.21 -5.25 -12.99
CA PHE A 143 4.97 -4.60 -11.92
C PHE A 143 6.34 -4.13 -12.42
N ALA A 144 7.10 -4.99 -13.10
CA ALA A 144 8.40 -4.61 -13.66
C ALA A 144 8.28 -3.46 -14.68
N VAL A 145 7.28 -3.51 -15.56
CA VAL A 145 6.98 -2.44 -16.51
C VAL A 145 6.66 -1.13 -15.79
N CYS A 146 5.81 -1.14 -14.75
CA CYS A 146 5.51 0.03 -13.95
C CYS A 146 6.76 0.62 -13.29
N VAL A 147 7.64 -0.21 -12.74
CA VAL A 147 8.91 0.22 -12.15
C VAL A 147 9.80 0.91 -13.20
N LEU A 148 9.96 0.29 -14.37
CA LEU A 148 10.78 0.85 -15.46
C LEU A 148 10.19 2.14 -16.01
N PHE A 149 8.88 2.18 -16.19
CA PHE A 149 8.16 3.38 -16.64
C PHE A 149 8.32 4.53 -15.66
N LEU A 150 8.15 4.30 -14.35
CA LEU A 150 8.33 5.33 -13.33
C LEU A 150 9.79 5.76 -13.20
N ARG A 151 10.75 4.85 -13.38
CA ARG A 151 12.17 5.20 -13.42
C ARG A 151 12.49 6.12 -14.59
N TRP A 152 11.86 5.89 -15.75
CA TRP A 152 12.01 6.74 -16.93
C TRP A 152 11.31 8.09 -16.76
N LEU A 153 10.08 8.09 -16.24
CA LEU A 153 9.27 9.30 -16.06
C LEU A 153 9.80 10.22 -14.95
N LEU A 154 10.32 9.63 -13.86
CA LEU A 154 10.79 10.34 -12.67
C LEU A 154 12.25 9.96 -12.37
N PRO A 155 13.22 10.46 -13.16
CA PRO A 155 14.63 10.09 -13.02
C PRO A 155 15.27 10.69 -11.76
N ASP A 156 14.75 11.79 -11.24
CA ASP A 156 15.22 12.42 -10.01
C ASP A 156 14.71 11.68 -8.75
N GLN A 157 15.63 11.37 -7.83
CA GLN A 157 15.31 10.78 -6.54
C GLN A 157 14.41 11.69 -5.70
N LEU A 158 14.59 13.00 -5.75
CA LEU A 158 13.77 13.94 -4.98
C LEU A 158 12.31 13.87 -5.46
N MET A 159 12.08 13.86 -6.78
CA MET A 159 10.74 13.71 -7.36
C MET A 159 10.08 12.38 -6.97
N ARG A 160 10.82 11.27 -7.03
CA ARG A 160 10.30 9.96 -6.61
C ARG A 160 9.94 9.93 -5.13
N SER A 161 10.78 10.48 -4.26
CA SER A 161 10.49 10.58 -2.83
C SER A 161 9.29 11.49 -2.56
N GLY A 162 9.17 12.61 -3.28
CA GLY A 162 8.01 13.50 -3.22
C GLY A 162 6.70 12.80 -3.60
N LEU A 163 6.69 12.06 -4.71
CA LEU A 163 5.53 11.26 -5.13
C LEU A 163 5.17 10.20 -4.08
N ARG A 164 6.16 9.51 -3.50
CA ARG A 164 5.94 8.53 -2.42
C ARG A 164 5.29 9.16 -1.20
N ILE A 165 5.72 10.36 -0.80
CA ILE A 165 5.11 11.08 0.33
C ILE A 165 3.63 11.35 0.02
N VAL A 166 3.31 11.89 -1.16
CA VAL A 166 1.93 12.17 -1.57
C VAL A 166 1.06 10.91 -1.57
N LEU A 167 1.59 9.81 -2.11
CA LEU A 167 0.88 8.54 -2.17
C LEU A 167 0.67 7.92 -0.78
N HIS A 168 1.62 8.03 0.15
CA HIS A 168 1.43 7.59 1.54
C HIS A 168 0.41 8.46 2.29
N VAL A 169 0.32 9.76 1.98
CA VAL A 169 -0.76 10.61 2.50
C VAL A 169 -2.13 10.13 1.98
N ALA A 170 -2.23 9.81 0.69
CA ALA A 170 -3.45 9.24 0.12
C ALA A 170 -3.79 7.88 0.76
N GLN A 171 -2.79 7.02 0.97
CA GLN A 171 -2.95 5.74 1.66
C GLN A 171 -3.42 5.90 3.11
N ALA A 172 -2.86 6.87 3.84
CA ALA A 172 -3.30 7.18 5.20
C ALA A 172 -4.76 7.70 5.21
N GLY A 173 -5.13 8.55 4.25
CA GLY A 173 -6.50 8.99 4.06
C GLY A 173 -7.47 7.83 3.80
N ALA A 174 -7.08 6.87 2.97
CA ALA A 174 -7.85 5.64 2.74
C ALA A 174 -7.97 4.79 4.01
N GLY A 175 -6.90 4.67 4.80
CA GLY A 175 -6.93 4.01 6.11
C GLY A 175 -7.92 4.67 7.07
N LEU A 176 -7.83 5.99 7.27
CA LEU A 176 -8.78 6.74 8.11
C LEU A 176 -10.23 6.61 7.63
N TRP A 177 -10.45 6.60 6.32
CA TRP A 177 -11.78 6.36 5.75
C TRP A 177 -12.29 4.95 6.06
N LEU A 178 -11.45 3.92 6.03
CA LEU A 178 -11.82 2.55 6.41
C LEU A 178 -12.14 2.42 7.91
N ALA A 179 -11.49 3.21 8.76
CA ALA A 179 -11.74 3.24 10.21
C ALA A 179 -13.09 3.83 10.61
N ARG A 180 -13.87 4.40 9.67
CA ARG A 180 -15.16 5.01 9.99
C ARG A 180 -16.18 3.97 10.50
N PRO A 181 -16.99 4.29 11.54
CA PRO A 181 -18.07 3.42 11.99
C PRO A 181 -19.12 3.21 10.88
N ALA A 182 -19.70 2.01 10.78
CA ALA A 182 -20.66 1.64 9.74
C ALA A 182 -22.08 2.26 9.90
N GLN A 183 -22.26 3.18 10.85
CA GLN A 183 -23.53 3.77 11.34
C GLN A 183 -24.39 2.85 12.22
N GLY A 184 -24.99 3.48 13.24
CA GLY A 184 -25.80 2.87 14.29
C GLY A 184 -25.05 2.68 15.61
N MET A 185 -24.53 3.74 16.23
CA MET A 185 -24.26 3.68 17.68
C MET A 185 -25.62 3.61 18.38
N PRO A 186 -25.92 2.59 19.20
CA PRO A 186 -26.78 2.82 20.34
C PRO A 186 -26.12 3.94 21.16
N ALA A 187 -26.91 4.88 21.68
CA ALA A 187 -26.41 5.96 22.52
C ALA A 187 -25.83 5.39 23.81
N ASP A 188 -24.57 5.00 23.77
CA ASP A 188 -23.74 4.68 24.92
C ASP A 188 -22.44 5.48 24.76
N PRO A 189 -21.85 6.01 25.84
CA PRO A 189 -20.89 7.09 25.73
C PRO A 189 -19.59 6.54 25.16
N ALA A 190 -19.42 6.67 23.85
CA ALA A 190 -18.15 6.49 23.16
C ALA A 190 -17.48 7.84 22.82
N PRO A 191 -17.17 8.74 23.78
CA PRO A 191 -16.23 9.83 23.53
C PRO A 191 -14.76 9.36 23.58
N ALA A 192 -14.47 8.12 23.99
CA ALA A 192 -13.09 7.68 24.23
C ALA A 192 -12.31 7.25 22.97
N MET A 193 -12.95 6.65 21.96
CA MET A 193 -12.22 6.06 20.81
C MET A 193 -11.78 7.13 19.79
N TRP A 194 -12.64 8.10 19.49
CA TRP A 194 -12.29 9.27 18.67
C TRP A 194 -11.24 10.14 19.35
N GLY A 195 -11.32 10.28 20.67
CA GLY A 195 -10.26 10.88 21.48
C GLY A 195 -8.92 10.15 21.30
N ARG A 196 -8.90 8.81 21.34
CA ARG A 196 -7.68 8.01 21.13
C ARG A 196 -7.10 8.15 19.73
N LEU A 197 -7.93 8.13 18.67
CA LEU A 197 -7.47 8.37 17.29
C LEU A 197 -6.98 9.80 17.08
N GLY A 198 -7.66 10.78 17.67
CA GLY A 198 -7.23 12.18 17.68
C GLY A 198 -5.88 12.37 18.39
N VAL A 199 -5.66 11.66 19.51
CA VAL A 199 -4.37 11.65 20.23
C VAL A 199 -3.28 11.01 19.37
N VAL A 200 -3.54 9.88 18.71
CA VAL A 200 -2.57 9.26 17.80
C VAL A 200 -2.22 10.18 16.64
N ALA A 201 -3.22 10.80 16.00
CA ALA A 201 -3.00 11.77 14.93
C ALA A 201 -2.20 12.99 15.44
N ALA A 202 -2.54 13.53 16.61
CA ALA A 202 -1.84 14.66 17.21
C ALA A 202 -0.38 14.32 17.56
N VAL A 203 -0.12 13.11 18.06
CA VAL A 203 1.25 12.62 18.32
C VAL A 203 2.03 12.51 17.02
N VAL A 204 1.45 11.94 15.97
CA VAL A 204 2.09 11.85 14.64
C VAL A 204 2.40 13.24 14.08
N PHE A 205 1.43 14.16 14.09
CA PHE A 205 1.64 15.54 13.64
C PHE A 205 2.65 16.29 14.50
N GLY A 206 2.64 16.08 15.82
CA GLY A 206 3.62 16.66 16.75
C GLY A 206 5.03 16.18 16.49
N LEU A 207 5.23 14.88 16.24
CA LEU A 207 6.52 14.31 15.88
C LEU A 207 7.00 14.81 14.51
N MET A 208 6.11 14.96 13.53
CA MET A 208 6.43 15.59 12.23
C MET A 208 6.84 17.05 12.40
N ALA A 209 6.13 17.83 13.21
CA ALA A 209 6.46 19.23 13.49
C ALA A 209 7.79 19.38 14.24
N LEU A 210 8.06 18.51 15.22
CA LEU A 210 9.34 18.46 15.94
C LEU A 210 10.49 18.08 15.00
N GLY A 211 10.30 17.10 14.13
CA GLY A 211 11.27 16.73 13.10
C GLY A 211 11.57 17.90 12.16
N TRP A 212 10.55 18.62 11.71
CA TRP A 212 10.69 19.82 10.87
C TRP A 212 11.40 20.97 11.58
N LEU A 213 11.05 21.25 12.85
CA LEU A 213 11.69 22.31 13.66
C LEU A 213 13.16 21.98 13.95
N TRP A 214 13.47 20.73 14.24
CA TRP A 214 14.86 20.29 14.44
C TRP A 214 15.67 20.40 13.14
N GLN A 215 15.09 20.01 12.00
CA GLN A 215 15.70 20.20 10.70
C GLN A 215 16.03 21.66 10.43
N ARG A 216 15.07 22.57 10.68
CA ARG A 216 15.28 24.04 10.57
C ARG A 216 16.38 24.53 11.50
N ARG A 217 16.49 24.06 12.74
CA ARG A 217 17.58 24.48 13.63
C ARG A 217 18.95 23.99 13.15
N SER A 218 19.04 22.79 12.57
CA SER A 218 20.32 22.25 12.10
C SER A 218 20.88 22.99 10.87
N THR A 219 20.02 23.60 10.05
CA THR A 219 20.43 24.37 8.86
C THR A 219 20.88 25.80 9.19
N TRP A 220 20.65 26.30 10.40
CA TRP A 220 21.14 27.63 10.84
C TRP A 220 22.53 27.57 11.50
N ASN A 221 22.99 26.37 11.88
CA ASN A 221 24.32 26.15 12.46
C ASN A 221 25.35 25.68 11.41
N ARG A 222 25.06 25.89 10.12
CA ARG A 222 26.02 25.81 9.00
C ARG A 222 26.13 27.18 8.38
#